data_AF-A0A3C1KQT4-F1
#
_entry.id   AF-A0A3C1KQT4-F1
#
_cell.length_a   1.000
_cell.length_b   1.000
_cell.length_c   1.000
_cell.angle_alpha   90.00
_cell.angle_beta   90.00
_cell.angle_gamma   90.00
#
_symmetry.space_group_name_H-M   'P 1'
#
loop_
_entity.id
_entity.type
_entity.pdbx_description
1 polymer ?
#
loop_
_entity_poly.entity_id
_entity_poly.type
_entity_poly.pdbx_seq_one_letter_code
_entity_poly.pdbx_strand_id
1 'polypeptide(L)'
;SAEDLIVESFSEALADAGIERDQLEAAWFGLSVDEQNLGKSALSLSETLRLPNIPATRVENMCATGTEALRGAVYGVASGACDIALALGVDKLKDTGYGGLPERTKGTFDDLWSPSATAPGSFAQL
;
A
#
# COMPACT_ATOMS: atom_id res chain seq x y z
N SER A 1 9.38 9.39 -8.59
CA SER A 1 8.56 9.72 -7.41
C SER A 1 7.93 8.44 -6.87
N ALA A 2 6.98 8.52 -5.92
CA ALA A 2 6.22 7.33 -5.49
C ALA A 2 5.29 6.84 -6.62
N GLU A 3 4.74 7.77 -7.41
CA GLU A 3 3.95 7.49 -8.61
C GLU A 3 4.77 6.73 -9.66
N ASP A 4 6.02 7.11 -9.91
CA ASP A 4 6.89 6.36 -10.85
C ASP A 4 7.10 4.91 -10.40
N LEU A 5 7.27 4.67 -9.09
CA LEU A 5 7.40 3.31 -8.54
C LEU A 5 6.12 2.50 -8.72
N ILE A 6 4.95 3.15 -8.57
CA ILE A 6 3.65 2.54 -8.85
C ILE A 6 3.59 2.16 -10.34
N VAL A 7 3.92 3.07 -11.26
CA VAL A 7 3.82 2.84 -12.71
C VAL A 7 4.76 1.73 -13.17
N GLU A 8 6.01 1.74 -12.70
CA GLU A 8 7.02 0.73 -13.02
C GLU A 8 6.55 -0.66 -12.59
N SER A 9 6.26 -0.84 -11.29
CA SER A 9 5.82 -2.13 -10.75
C SER A 9 4.51 -2.62 -11.38
N PHE A 10 3.56 -1.72 -11.64
CA PHE A 10 2.31 -2.06 -12.30
C PHE A 10 2.51 -2.54 -13.75
N SER A 11 3.36 -1.85 -14.50
CA SER A 11 3.63 -2.19 -15.90
C SER A 11 4.32 -3.54 -16.03
N GLU A 12 5.29 -3.82 -15.15
CA GLU A 12 5.96 -5.13 -15.07
C GLU A 12 4.97 -6.24 -14.69
N ALA A 13 4.10 -5.99 -13.70
CA ALA A 13 3.10 -6.96 -13.26
C ALA A 13 2.05 -7.29 -14.34
N LEU A 14 1.57 -6.28 -15.09
CA LEU A 14 0.65 -6.52 -16.22
C LEU A 14 1.32 -7.35 -17.32
N ALA A 15 2.56 -7.02 -17.66
CA ALA A 15 3.31 -7.73 -18.70
C ALA A 15 3.56 -9.19 -18.31
N ASP A 16 3.92 -9.45 -17.06
CA ASP A 16 4.12 -10.81 -16.52
C ASP A 16 2.81 -11.61 -16.47
N ALA A 17 1.71 -10.97 -16.05
CA ALA A 17 0.39 -11.59 -16.00
C ALA A 17 -0.24 -11.81 -17.39
N GLY A 18 0.24 -11.11 -18.42
CA GLY A 18 -0.28 -11.22 -19.79
C GLY A 18 -1.70 -10.68 -19.95
N ILE A 19 -2.07 -9.67 -19.16
CA ILE A 19 -3.40 -9.03 -19.19
C ILE A 19 -3.30 -7.53 -19.51
N GLU A 20 -4.38 -6.99 -20.04
CA GLU A 20 -4.55 -5.56 -20.25
C GLU A 20 -5.09 -4.88 -19.00
N ARG A 21 -4.70 -3.62 -18.77
CA ARG A 21 -5.19 -2.81 -17.64
C ARG A 21 -6.71 -2.79 -17.53
N ASP A 22 -7.41 -2.74 -18.66
CA ASP A 22 -8.86 -2.60 -18.70
C ASP A 22 -9.61 -3.89 -18.29
N GLN A 23 -8.88 -4.99 -18.06
CA GLN A 23 -9.42 -6.23 -17.49
C GLN A 23 -9.46 -6.22 -15.95
N LEU A 24 -8.80 -5.27 -15.29
CA LEU A 24 -8.88 -5.13 -13.84
C LEU A 24 -10.28 -4.67 -13.44
N GLU A 25 -10.81 -5.23 -12.36
CA GLU A 25 -12.18 -4.97 -11.89
C GLU A 25 -12.23 -4.37 -10.47
N ALA A 26 -11.16 -4.54 -9.69
CA ALA A 26 -11.02 -3.95 -8.37
C ALA A 26 -9.54 -3.78 -7.99
N ALA A 27 -9.24 -2.82 -7.12
CA ALA A 27 -7.89 -2.56 -6.64
C ALA A 27 -7.80 -2.39 -5.12
N TRP A 28 -6.75 -2.95 -4.52
CA TRP A 28 -6.36 -2.75 -3.13
C TRP A 28 -4.99 -2.08 -3.10
N PHE A 29 -4.96 -0.89 -2.52
CA PHE A 29 -3.78 -0.05 -2.43
C PHE A 29 -3.22 -0.05 -1.00
N GLY A 30 -2.00 -0.55 -0.85
CA GLY A 30 -1.26 -0.54 0.41
C GLY A 30 -0.30 0.64 0.48
N LEU A 31 -0.44 1.47 1.51
CA LEU A 31 0.49 2.57 1.79
C LEU A 31 0.58 2.78 3.30
N SER A 32 1.75 2.58 3.92
CA SER A 32 1.85 2.71 5.38
C SER A 32 1.98 4.16 5.84
N VAL A 33 2.73 5.01 5.11
CA VAL A 33 2.92 6.42 5.50
C VAL A 33 2.04 7.32 4.63
N ASP A 34 0.87 7.72 5.13
CA ASP A 34 -0.12 8.49 4.37
C ASP A 34 0.15 10.00 4.38
N GLU A 35 0.67 10.54 5.48
CA GLU A 35 0.88 12.00 5.66
C GLU A 35 2.03 12.56 4.82
N GLN A 36 2.99 11.73 4.40
CA GLN A 36 4.18 12.17 3.63
C GLN A 36 4.32 11.50 2.26
N ASN A 37 3.48 10.51 1.91
CA ASN A 37 3.48 9.92 0.57
C ASN A 37 2.24 10.40 -0.23
N LEU A 38 1.39 9.46 -0.63
CA LEU A 38 0.35 9.64 -1.65
C LEU A 38 -1.05 9.84 -1.06
N GLY A 39 -1.13 10.28 0.21
CA GLY A 39 -2.36 10.61 0.89
C GLY A 39 -3.13 9.42 1.49
N LYS A 40 -4.35 9.72 1.95
CA LYS A 40 -5.17 8.83 2.80
C LYS A 40 -6.18 7.97 2.02
N SER A 41 -6.17 8.04 0.70
CA SER A 41 -7.15 7.41 -0.18
C SER A 41 -6.47 6.64 -1.30
N ALA A 42 -7.18 5.70 -1.93
CA ALA A 42 -6.75 5.04 -3.15
C ALA A 42 -6.88 5.92 -4.40
N LEU A 43 -7.36 7.17 -4.27
CA LEU A 43 -7.43 8.14 -5.37
C LEU A 43 -6.08 8.30 -6.08
N SER A 44 -4.98 8.37 -5.32
CA SER A 44 -3.65 8.49 -5.88
C SER A 44 -3.26 7.30 -6.76
N LEU A 45 -3.65 6.07 -6.38
CA LEU A 45 -3.46 4.89 -7.23
C LEU A 45 -4.28 5.03 -8.53
N SER A 46 -5.57 5.34 -8.41
CA SER A 46 -6.48 5.43 -9.54
C SER A 46 -6.07 6.52 -10.54
N GLU A 47 -5.63 7.67 -10.05
CA GLU A 47 -5.15 8.78 -10.88
C GLU A 47 -3.80 8.46 -11.53
N THR A 48 -2.86 7.90 -10.77
CA THR A 48 -1.52 7.53 -11.27
C THR A 48 -1.59 6.52 -12.40
N LEU A 49 -2.38 5.46 -12.23
CA LEU A 49 -2.49 4.37 -13.21
C LEU A 49 -3.57 4.60 -14.26
N ARG A 50 -4.40 5.65 -14.08
CA ARG A 50 -5.60 5.91 -14.88
C ARG A 50 -6.47 4.66 -14.97
N LEU A 51 -6.81 4.09 -13.81
CA LEU A 51 -7.61 2.88 -13.71
C LEU A 51 -9.02 3.09 -14.31
N PRO A 52 -9.64 2.04 -14.89
CA PRO A 52 -10.89 2.15 -15.65
C PRO A 52 -12.15 2.30 -14.79
N ASN A 53 -12.26 3.36 -13.98
CA ASN A 53 -13.39 3.63 -13.08
C ASN A 53 -13.81 2.43 -12.20
N ILE A 54 -12.83 1.62 -11.79
CA ILE A 54 -13.04 0.47 -10.90
C ILE A 54 -12.97 0.88 -9.42
N PRO A 55 -13.63 0.14 -8.52
CA PRO A 55 -13.47 0.34 -7.09
C PRO A 55 -12.01 0.16 -6.66
N ALA A 56 -11.48 1.15 -5.95
CA ALA A 56 -10.15 1.11 -5.37
C ALA A 56 -10.21 1.41 -3.87
N THR A 57 -9.62 0.54 -3.05
CA THR A 57 -9.66 0.64 -1.59
C THR A 57 -8.25 0.78 -1.04
N ARG A 58 -8.01 1.78 -0.18
CA ARG A 58 -6.75 1.88 0.57
C ARG A 58 -6.85 1.01 1.82
N VAL A 59 -5.78 0.26 2.10
CA VAL A 59 -5.60 -0.48 3.35
C VAL A 59 -4.29 -0.07 4.03
N GLU A 60 -4.25 -0.24 5.35
CA GLU A 60 -3.08 0.02 6.20
C GLU A 60 -3.06 -1.01 7.33
N ASN A 61 -1.90 -1.61 7.56
CA ASN A 61 -1.65 -2.52 8.68
C ASN A 61 -0.16 -2.51 9.06
N MET A 62 0.39 -1.31 9.29
CA MET A 62 1.81 -1.05 9.52
C MET A 62 2.71 -1.80 8.53
N CYS A 63 3.73 -2.53 9.01
CA CYS A 63 4.66 -3.29 8.19
C CYS A 63 4.00 -4.41 7.37
N ALA A 64 2.78 -4.83 7.73
CA ALA A 64 2.02 -5.87 7.03
C ALA A 64 1.10 -5.31 5.94
N THR A 65 1.14 -4.00 5.66
CA THR A 65 0.22 -3.34 4.71
C THR A 65 0.21 -3.98 3.32
N GLY A 66 1.37 -4.39 2.78
CA GLY A 66 1.43 -5.07 1.48
C GLY A 66 0.68 -6.40 1.48
N THR A 67 0.87 -7.20 2.54
CA THR A 67 0.14 -8.47 2.73
C THR A 67 -1.35 -8.23 2.94
N GLU A 68 -1.73 -7.15 3.60
CA GLU A 68 -3.14 -6.77 3.76
C GLU A 68 -3.79 -6.42 2.41
N ALA A 69 -3.09 -5.70 1.54
CA ALA A 69 -3.58 -5.42 0.18
C ALA A 69 -3.78 -6.71 -0.63
N LEU A 70 -2.82 -7.64 -0.55
CA LEU A 70 -2.94 -8.95 -1.18
C LEU A 70 -4.12 -9.75 -0.61
N ARG A 71 -4.28 -9.78 0.72
CA ARG A 71 -5.38 -10.47 1.39
C ARG A 71 -6.74 -9.94 0.93
N GLY A 72 -6.88 -8.61 0.83
CA GLY A 72 -8.07 -7.95 0.32
C GLY A 72 -8.40 -8.37 -1.11
N ALA A 73 -7.43 -8.30 -2.01
CA ALA A 73 -7.60 -8.71 -3.41
C ALA A 73 -7.98 -10.19 -3.56
N VAL A 74 -7.34 -11.07 -2.79
CA VAL A 74 -7.66 -12.51 -2.77
C VAL A 74 -9.10 -12.73 -2.32
N TYR A 75 -9.58 -12.02 -1.30
CA TYR A 75 -10.98 -12.13 -0.88
C TYR A 75 -11.96 -11.57 -1.91
N GLY A 76 -11.59 -10.49 -2.62
CA GLY A 76 -12.36 -9.98 -3.76
C GLY A 76 -12.59 -11.05 -4.82
N VAL A 77 -11.53 -11.76 -5.21
CA VAL A 77 -11.60 -12.84 -6.20
C VAL A 77 -12.33 -14.07 -5.65
N ALA A 78 -11.95 -14.54 -4.46
CA ALA A 78 -12.52 -15.76 -3.88
C ALA A 78 -14.03 -15.64 -3.56
N SER A 79 -14.52 -14.42 -3.31
CA SER A 79 -15.95 -14.17 -3.10
C SER A 79 -16.75 -14.07 -4.40
N GLY A 80 -16.09 -14.01 -5.56
CA GLY A 80 -16.72 -13.77 -6.86
C GLY A 80 -17.16 -12.31 -7.07
N ALA A 81 -16.63 -11.37 -6.28
CA ALA A 81 -16.91 -9.94 -6.47
C ALA A 81 -16.15 -9.33 -7.66
N CYS A 82 -15.06 -9.97 -8.07
CA CYS A 82 -14.27 -9.67 -9.26
C CYS A 82 -13.52 -10.91 -9.73
N ASP A 83 -13.17 -10.99 -11.00
CA ASP A 83 -12.35 -12.06 -11.57
C ASP A 83 -10.86 -11.68 -11.56
N ILE A 84 -10.56 -10.39 -11.77
CA ILE A 84 -9.19 -9.87 -11.83
C ILE A 84 -9.07 -8.66 -10.90
N ALA A 85 -8.22 -8.79 -9.88
CA ALA A 85 -7.96 -7.76 -8.88
C ALA A 85 -6.49 -7.32 -8.90
N LEU A 86 -6.26 -6.03 -8.66
CA LEU A 86 -4.94 -5.47 -8.42
C LEU A 86 -4.67 -5.37 -6.92
N ALA A 87 -3.56 -5.93 -6.45
CA ALA A 87 -2.98 -5.60 -5.15
C ALA A 87 -1.66 -4.86 -5.39
N LEU A 88 -1.56 -3.61 -4.92
CA LEU A 88 -0.35 -2.81 -5.10
C LEU A 88 0.03 -2.12 -3.80
N GLY A 89 1.29 -2.24 -3.41
CA GLY A 89 1.86 -1.54 -2.27
C GLY A 89 3.00 -0.62 -2.70
N VAL A 90 3.13 0.57 -2.09
CA VAL A 90 4.25 1.46 -2.33
C VAL A 90 4.68 2.16 -1.05
N ASP A 91 5.98 2.36 -0.86
CA ASP A 91 6.53 3.21 0.19
C ASP A 91 7.78 3.95 -0.35
N LYS A 92 7.74 5.29 -0.31
CA LYS A 92 8.86 6.15 -0.72
C LYS A 92 9.43 6.92 0.46
N LEU A 93 9.99 6.17 1.41
CA LEU A 93 10.44 6.70 2.71
C LEU A 93 11.51 7.80 2.62
N LYS A 94 12.31 7.82 1.56
CA LYS A 94 13.34 8.86 1.36
C LYS A 94 12.76 10.27 1.20
N ASP A 95 11.50 10.37 0.79
CA ASP A 95 10.85 11.66 0.53
C ASP A 95 10.23 12.25 1.82
N THR A 96 10.30 11.53 2.94
CA THR A 96 9.82 11.98 4.26
C THR A 96 10.73 12.99 4.96
N GLY A 97 11.95 13.22 4.43
CA GLY A 97 12.93 14.13 5.01
C GLY A 97 13.64 13.60 6.27
N TYR A 98 13.44 12.33 6.63
CA TYR A 98 14.07 11.69 7.79
C TYR A 98 15.18 10.72 7.34
N GLY A 99 16.29 10.67 8.09
CA GLY A 99 17.44 9.78 7.81
C GLY A 99 17.20 8.29 8.14
N GLY A 100 15.97 7.93 8.50
CA GLY A 100 15.54 6.59 8.92
C GLY A 100 14.02 6.47 8.84
N LEU A 101 13.44 5.45 9.48
CA LEU A 101 11.98 5.38 9.63
C LEU A 101 11.52 6.51 10.56
N PRO A 102 10.64 7.42 10.13
CA PRO A 102 10.13 8.45 11.02
C PRO A 102 9.41 7.81 12.19
N GLU A 103 9.64 8.34 13.39
CA GLU A 103 8.88 7.97 14.57
C GLU A 103 7.44 8.47 14.38
N ARG A 104 6.47 7.56 14.47
CA ARG A 104 5.07 7.84 14.21
C ARG A 104 4.24 7.47 15.42
N THR A 105 3.23 8.29 15.72
CA THR A 105 2.26 7.95 16.74
C THR A 105 1.57 6.64 16.38
N LYS A 106 1.48 5.73 17.35
CA LYS A 106 0.71 4.47 17.22
C LYS A 106 -0.60 4.57 18.01
N GLY A 107 -1.03 5.80 18.31
CA GLY A 107 -2.10 6.12 19.23
C GLY A 107 -1.57 6.61 20.57
N THR A 108 -2.35 7.43 21.26
CA THR A 108 -1.95 8.12 22.49
C THR A 108 -1.54 7.17 23.62
N PHE A 109 -2.08 5.95 23.63
CA PHE A 109 -1.71 4.93 24.61
C PHE A 109 -0.28 4.39 24.37
N ASP A 110 0.04 4.03 23.13
CA ASP A 110 1.35 3.51 22.75
C ASP A 110 2.44 4.58 22.87
N ASP A 111 2.10 5.83 22.55
CA ASP A 111 3.01 6.96 22.71
C ASP A 111 3.39 7.20 24.19
N LEU A 112 2.50 6.82 25.13
CA LEU A 112 2.75 6.95 26.57
C LEU A 112 3.46 5.73 27.16
N TRP A 113 3.04 4.52 26.77
CA TRP A 113 3.51 3.27 27.39
C TRP A 113 4.72 2.66 26.68
N SER A 114 4.87 2.92 25.39
CA SER A 114 5.93 2.39 24.52
C SER A 114 6.66 3.49 23.73
N PRO A 115 7.06 4.61 24.36
CA PRO A 115 7.56 5.81 23.66
C PRO A 115 8.87 5.59 22.90
N SER A 116 9.59 4.49 23.13
CA SER A 116 10.85 4.16 22.45
C SER A 116 10.76 2.89 21.60
N ALA A 117 9.55 2.33 21.43
CA ALA A 117 9.35 1.14 20.65
C ALA A 117 9.42 1.47 19.15
N THR A 118 10.55 1.12 18.53
CA THR A 118 10.74 1.21 17.08
C THR A 118 10.62 -0.16 16.45
N ALA A 119 10.17 -0.26 15.20
CA ALA A 119 10.10 -1.54 14.51
C ALA A 119 11.47 -2.27 14.51
N PRO A 120 12.60 -1.62 14.16
CA PRO A 120 13.92 -2.26 14.26
C PRO A 120 14.29 -2.69 15.69
N GLY A 121 13.97 -1.87 16.70
CA GLY A 121 14.24 -2.18 18.11
C GLY A 121 13.47 -3.40 18.60
N SER A 122 12.20 -3.55 18.21
CA SER A 122 11.38 -4.69 18.58
C SER A 122 11.84 -6.00 17.90
N PHE A 123 12.29 -5.94 16.63
CA PHE A 123 12.84 -7.13 15.97
C PHE A 123 14.17 -7.58 16.56
N ALA A 124 15.01 -6.65 17.03
CA ALA A 124 16.32 -6.97 17.59
C ALA A 124 16.26 -7.66 18.98
N GLN A 125 15.08 -7.72 19.60
CA GLN A 125 14.88 -8.41 20.88
C GLN A 125 14.54 -9.91 20.73
N LEU A 126 14.22 -10.36 19.51
CA LEU A 126 13.95 -11.76 19.15
C LEU A 126 15.24 -12.45 18.67
#